data_AF-A0A975TNV9-F1
#
_entry.id   AF-A0A975TNV9-F1
#
_cell.length_a   1.000
_cell.length_b   1.000
_cell.length_c   1.000
_cell.angle_alpha   90.00
_cell.angle_beta   90.00
_cell.angle_gamma   90.00
#
_symmetry.space_group_name_H-M   'P 1'
#
loop_
_entity.id
_entity.type
_entity.pdbx_description
1 polymer ?
#
loop_
_entity_poly.entity_id
_entity_poly.type
_entity_poly.pdbx_seq_one_letter_code
_entity_poly.pdbx_strand_id
1 'polypeptide(L)'
;MARNNDLMTALLDTRRELNDQIGAVGDRVEGAEKELRQVVTAEVESLRDDIRETRARVNNGSSATTEVTRQVTALRQDLHEIRQAVADLHSLVNDLAGHQVFDTSTPWTGPAAAPAAEAEVPAVEPSANGRARETETPASMSTGRTGVLPDGEPDETDQRKQSSEALDSGTEPSEEVSHGALLLGAAPIASIVLVCHRDAWNFVAGLASGQEHFNPTPEITDDGDGRVRIILSGRSLIGVLIALREARVKGSVFDGSWAMASAFYRRMAEDLRKTRRAGKAPLTIVFNDGVTDNYDDGASPEAG
;
A
#
# COMPACT_ATOMS: atom_id res chain seq x y z
N MET A 1 27.71 -34.88 -72.36
CA MET A 1 26.24 -34.75 -72.22
C MET A 1 25.74 -35.14 -70.82
N ALA A 2 26.24 -36.23 -70.19
CA ALA A 2 25.80 -36.67 -68.86
C ALA A 2 25.83 -35.60 -67.75
N ARG A 3 26.95 -34.86 -67.61
CA ARG A 3 27.08 -33.77 -66.62
C ARG A 3 26.03 -32.66 -66.72
N ASN A 4 25.46 -32.44 -67.91
CA ASN A 4 24.47 -31.38 -68.10
C ASN A 4 23.07 -31.80 -67.62
N ASN A 5 22.77 -33.10 -67.67
CA ASN A 5 21.51 -33.64 -67.11
C ASN A 5 21.52 -33.61 -65.58
N ASP A 6 22.64 -33.95 -64.93
CA ASP A 6 22.73 -33.94 -63.46
C ASP A 6 22.54 -32.53 -62.87
N LEU A 7 23.10 -31.51 -63.55
CA LEU A 7 22.96 -30.12 -63.13
C LEU A 7 21.52 -29.61 -63.30
N MET A 8 20.83 -30.01 -64.36
CA MET A 8 19.42 -29.67 -64.57
C MET A 8 18.51 -30.33 -63.54
N THR A 9 18.78 -31.59 -63.15
CA THR A 9 18.05 -32.26 -62.07
C THR A 9 18.26 -31.57 -60.73
N ALA A 10 19.50 -31.20 -60.38
CA ALA A 10 19.79 -30.48 -59.14
C ALA A 10 19.12 -29.08 -59.10
N LEU A 11 19.06 -28.39 -60.25
CA LEU A 11 18.35 -27.10 -60.35
C LEU A 11 16.82 -27.26 -60.20
N LEU A 12 16.25 -28.33 -60.72
CA LEU A 12 14.81 -28.61 -60.55
C LEU A 12 14.48 -28.97 -59.11
N ASP A 13 15.37 -29.71 -58.44
CA ASP A 13 15.20 -30.12 -57.04
C ASP A 13 15.32 -28.92 -56.10
N THR A 14 16.34 -28.08 -56.28
CA THR A 14 16.47 -26.81 -55.54
C THR A 14 15.31 -25.85 -55.78
N ARG A 15 14.79 -25.76 -57.01
CA ARG A 15 13.58 -24.98 -57.30
C ARG A 15 12.36 -25.54 -56.58
N ARG A 16 12.22 -26.86 -56.51
CA ARG A 16 11.12 -27.51 -55.80
C ARG A 16 11.20 -27.23 -54.30
N GLU A 17 12.37 -27.42 -53.72
CA GLU A 17 12.65 -27.13 -52.31
C GLU A 17 12.37 -25.66 -51.96
N LEU A 18 12.81 -24.72 -52.80
CA LEU A 18 12.52 -23.28 -52.60
C LEU A 18 11.02 -22.99 -52.66
N ASN A 19 10.28 -23.60 -53.57
CA ASN A 19 8.83 -23.44 -53.63
C ASN A 19 8.13 -24.00 -52.38
N ASP A 20 8.59 -25.15 -51.88
CA ASP A 20 8.04 -25.77 -50.68
C ASP A 20 8.32 -24.91 -49.43
N GLN A 21 9.53 -24.33 -49.34
CA GLN A 21 9.88 -23.39 -48.27
C GLN A 21 9.08 -22.08 -48.35
N ILE A 22 8.88 -21.53 -49.54
CA ILE A 22 8.06 -20.33 -49.74
C ILE A 22 6.60 -20.61 -49.35
N GLY A 23 6.06 -21.79 -49.71
CA GLY A 23 4.73 -22.23 -49.28
C GLY A 23 4.64 -22.32 -47.75
N ALA A 24 5.60 -22.98 -47.12
CA ALA A 24 5.64 -23.13 -45.66
C ALA A 24 5.79 -21.80 -44.91
N VAL A 25 6.46 -20.80 -45.50
CA VAL A 25 6.52 -19.44 -44.95
C VAL A 25 5.19 -18.73 -45.14
N GLY A 26 4.54 -18.89 -46.30
CA GLY A 26 3.21 -18.34 -46.57
C GLY A 26 2.17 -18.81 -45.54
N ASP A 27 2.10 -20.12 -45.31
CA ASP A 27 1.18 -20.72 -44.34
C ASP A 27 1.44 -20.23 -42.91
N ARG A 28 2.72 -20.05 -42.55
CA ARG A 28 3.10 -19.50 -41.23
C ARG A 28 2.70 -18.04 -41.08
N VAL A 29 2.88 -17.23 -42.12
CA VAL A 29 2.49 -15.81 -42.10
C VAL A 29 0.98 -15.67 -42.01
N GLU A 30 0.22 -16.47 -42.77
CA GLU A 30 -1.25 -16.44 -42.72
C GLU A 30 -1.77 -16.93 -41.35
N GLY A 31 -1.13 -17.97 -40.78
CA GLY A 31 -1.41 -18.44 -39.42
C GLY A 31 -1.16 -17.34 -38.37
N ALA A 32 0.00 -16.68 -38.43
CA ALA A 32 0.36 -15.61 -37.53
C ALA A 32 -0.57 -14.39 -37.68
N GLU A 33 -0.97 -14.03 -38.91
CA GLU A 33 -1.91 -12.93 -39.15
C GLU A 33 -3.28 -13.23 -38.54
N LYS A 34 -3.76 -14.47 -38.67
CA LYS A 34 -5.03 -14.91 -38.08
C LYS A 34 -4.99 -14.89 -36.56
N GLU A 35 -3.91 -15.38 -35.96
CA GLU A 35 -3.71 -15.38 -34.51
C GLU A 35 -3.64 -13.95 -33.97
N LEU A 36 -2.84 -13.08 -34.61
CA LEU A 36 -2.75 -11.67 -34.24
C LEU A 36 -4.10 -10.96 -34.34
N ARG A 37 -4.87 -11.20 -35.41
CA ARG A 37 -6.23 -10.65 -35.51
C ARG A 37 -7.12 -11.11 -34.37
N GLN A 38 -7.08 -12.40 -34.02
CA GLN A 38 -7.90 -12.95 -32.95
C GLN A 38 -7.55 -12.35 -31.59
N VAL A 39 -6.25 -12.28 -31.27
CA VAL A 39 -5.76 -11.67 -30.02
C VAL A 39 -6.16 -10.21 -29.95
N VAL A 40 -5.92 -9.43 -31.01
CA VAL A 40 -6.29 -8.01 -31.04
C VAL A 40 -7.79 -7.82 -30.90
N THR A 41 -8.63 -8.64 -31.55
CA THR A 41 -10.09 -8.53 -31.37
C THR A 41 -10.53 -8.83 -29.95
N ALA A 42 -9.98 -9.88 -29.33
CA ALA A 42 -10.32 -10.26 -27.96
C ALA A 42 -9.85 -9.19 -26.96
N GLU A 43 -8.67 -8.63 -27.17
CA GLU A 43 -8.11 -7.58 -26.30
C GLU A 43 -8.88 -6.26 -26.45
N VAL A 44 -9.30 -5.90 -27.67
CA VAL A 44 -10.17 -4.73 -27.90
C VAL A 44 -11.54 -4.90 -27.24
N GLU A 45 -12.10 -6.11 -27.23
CA GLU A 45 -13.34 -6.40 -26.51
C GLU A 45 -13.16 -6.29 -25.00
N SER A 46 -12.09 -6.89 -24.46
CA SER A 46 -11.74 -6.77 -23.04
C SER A 46 -11.56 -5.31 -22.62
N LEU A 47 -10.80 -4.52 -23.39
CA LEU A 47 -10.57 -3.10 -23.10
C LEU A 47 -11.87 -2.29 -23.17
N ARG A 48 -12.81 -2.64 -24.05
CA ARG A 48 -14.12 -1.99 -24.11
C ARG A 48 -14.95 -2.29 -22.87
N ASP A 49 -14.87 -3.50 -22.35
CA ASP A 49 -15.56 -3.88 -21.12
C ASP A 49 -14.93 -3.21 -19.90
N ASP A 50 -13.61 -3.12 -19.83
CA ASP A 50 -12.89 -2.35 -18.79
C ASP A 50 -13.25 -0.87 -18.84
N ILE A 51 -13.36 -0.26 -20.03
CA ILE A 51 -13.81 1.13 -20.19
C ILE A 51 -15.26 1.31 -19.69
N ARG A 52 -16.14 0.34 -19.94
CA ARG A 52 -17.52 0.40 -19.42
C ARG A 52 -17.55 0.28 -17.91
N GLU A 53 -16.76 -0.63 -17.35
CA GLU A 53 -16.69 -0.83 -15.90
C GLU A 53 -16.09 0.38 -15.19
N THR A 54 -14.97 0.91 -15.68
CA THR A 54 -14.34 2.12 -15.13
C THR A 54 -15.30 3.31 -15.18
N ARG A 55 -16.06 3.47 -16.28
CA ARG A 55 -17.11 4.49 -16.37
C ARG A 55 -18.24 4.29 -15.35
N ALA A 56 -18.67 3.05 -15.12
CA ALA A 56 -19.67 2.74 -14.10
C ALA A 56 -19.15 3.06 -12.69
N ARG A 57 -17.90 2.70 -12.38
CA ARG A 57 -17.24 3.04 -11.10
C ARG A 57 -17.15 4.55 -10.90
N VAL A 58 -16.76 5.31 -11.93
CA VAL A 58 -16.68 6.78 -11.89
C VAL A 58 -18.06 7.39 -11.66
N ASN A 59 -19.11 6.95 -12.36
CA ASN A 59 -20.47 7.46 -12.17
C ASN A 59 -21.02 7.18 -10.76
N ASN A 60 -20.75 5.98 -10.24
CA ASN A 60 -21.13 5.61 -8.87
C ASN A 60 -20.36 6.45 -7.84
N GLY A 61 -19.06 6.65 -8.07
CA GLY A 61 -18.21 7.52 -7.23
C GLY A 61 -18.70 8.97 -7.24
N SER A 62 -19.03 9.53 -8.41
CA SER A 62 -19.61 10.87 -8.52
C SER A 62 -20.95 10.98 -7.79
N SER A 63 -21.78 9.94 -7.83
CA SER A 63 -23.05 9.95 -7.10
C SER A 63 -22.80 9.92 -5.60
N ALA A 64 -21.87 9.09 -5.13
CA ALA A 64 -21.47 9.04 -3.72
C ALA A 64 -20.88 10.38 -3.23
N THR A 65 -20.04 11.06 -4.02
CA THR A 65 -19.49 12.37 -3.63
C THR A 65 -20.56 13.46 -3.58
N THR A 66 -21.53 13.44 -4.49
CA THR A 66 -22.68 14.37 -4.42
C THR A 66 -23.51 14.14 -3.17
N GLU A 67 -23.73 12.88 -2.77
CA GLU A 67 -24.45 12.54 -1.55
C GLU A 67 -23.68 12.94 -0.28
N VAL A 68 -22.37 12.68 -0.23
CA VAL A 68 -21.52 13.15 0.89
C VAL A 68 -21.55 14.67 0.99
N THR A 69 -21.48 15.38 -0.14
CA THR A 69 -21.57 16.85 -0.15
C THR A 69 -22.91 17.31 0.42
N ARG A 70 -24.01 16.66 0.03
CA ARG A 70 -25.35 16.92 0.57
C ARG A 70 -25.42 16.66 2.08
N GLN A 71 -24.88 15.55 2.55
CA GLN A 71 -24.83 15.22 3.98
C GLN A 71 -23.99 16.22 4.77
N VAL A 72 -22.84 16.66 4.25
CA VAL A 72 -22.01 17.69 4.89
C VAL A 72 -22.76 19.02 4.97
N THR A 73 -23.51 19.40 3.93
CA THR A 73 -24.33 20.62 3.99
C THR A 73 -25.44 20.52 5.02
N ALA A 74 -26.09 19.35 5.15
CA ALA A 74 -27.10 19.11 6.18
C ALA A 74 -26.49 19.18 7.59
N LEU A 75 -25.37 18.51 7.83
CA LEU A 75 -24.69 18.55 9.13
C LEU A 75 -24.23 19.96 9.52
N ARG A 76 -23.81 20.79 8.55
CA ARG A 76 -23.47 22.20 8.82
C ARG A 76 -24.69 23.02 9.22
N GLN A 77 -25.84 22.75 8.61
CA GLN A 77 -27.10 23.40 8.96
C GLN A 77 -27.53 22.98 10.36
N ASP A 78 -27.51 21.68 10.68
CA ASP A 78 -27.84 21.16 12.02
C ASP A 78 -26.91 21.77 13.09
N LEU A 79 -25.61 21.89 12.81
CA LEU A 79 -24.65 22.56 13.71
C LEU A 79 -24.92 24.05 13.88
N HIS A 80 -25.51 24.72 12.88
CA HIS A 80 -25.91 26.12 13.01
C HIS A 80 -27.15 26.23 13.91
N GLU A 81 -28.14 25.36 13.72
CA GLU A 81 -29.35 25.28 14.52
C GLU A 81 -29.04 24.96 16.00
N ILE A 82 -28.13 24.01 16.26
CA ILE A 82 -27.67 23.70 17.63
C ILE A 82 -27.00 24.92 18.26
N ARG A 83 -26.12 25.62 17.54
CA ARG A 83 -25.47 26.84 18.08
C ARG A 83 -26.48 27.93 18.40
N GLN A 84 -27.50 28.09 17.56
CA GLN A 84 -28.56 29.06 17.79
C GLN A 84 -29.41 28.68 19.01
N ALA A 85 -29.81 27.41 19.13
CA ALA A 85 -30.53 26.91 20.31
C ALA A 85 -29.72 27.09 21.61
N VAL A 86 -28.40 26.88 21.58
CA VAL A 86 -27.52 27.13 22.72
C VAL A 86 -27.44 28.62 23.06
N ALA A 87 -27.35 29.50 22.06
CA ALA A 87 -27.35 30.94 22.28
C ALA A 87 -28.68 31.43 22.87
N ASP A 88 -29.81 30.92 22.39
CA ASP A 88 -31.14 31.22 22.90
C ASP A 88 -31.29 30.74 24.35
N LEU A 89 -30.84 29.50 24.65
CA LEU A 89 -30.86 28.95 26.00
C LEU A 89 -29.97 29.77 26.95
N HIS A 90 -28.79 30.19 26.50
CA HIS A 90 -27.92 31.07 27.26
C HIS A 90 -28.57 32.44 27.53
N SER A 91 -29.28 33.02 26.55
CA SER A 91 -30.04 34.25 26.73
C SER A 91 -31.13 34.08 27.77
N LEU A 92 -31.92 32.99 27.70
CA LEU A 92 -32.96 32.68 28.68
C LEU A 92 -32.41 32.50 30.10
N VAL A 93 -31.25 31.85 30.24
CA VAL A 93 -30.57 31.70 31.54
C VAL A 93 -30.13 33.06 32.08
N ASN A 94 -29.59 33.95 31.23
CA ASN A 94 -29.21 35.30 31.64
C ASN A 94 -30.42 36.17 32.00
N ASP A 95 -31.52 36.08 31.27
CA ASP A 95 -32.76 36.79 31.57
C ASP A 95 -33.36 36.32 32.91
N LEU A 96 -33.29 35.01 33.18
CA LEU A 96 -33.70 34.44 34.45
C LEU A 96 -32.78 34.85 35.61
N ALA A 97 -31.47 34.92 35.38
CA ALA A 97 -30.51 35.41 36.36
C ALA A 97 -30.66 36.92 36.64
N GLY A 98 -31.11 37.70 35.63
CA GLY A 98 -31.42 39.11 35.75
C GLY A 98 -32.78 39.40 36.41
N HIS A 99 -33.71 38.44 36.40
CA HIS A 99 -34.94 38.51 37.20
C HIS A 99 -34.62 38.16 38.66
N GLN A 100 -34.76 39.14 39.55
CA GLN A 100 -34.42 39.10 40.97
C GLN A 100 -35.18 38.02 41.79
N VAL A 101 -34.85 36.75 41.63
CA VAL A 101 -35.21 35.68 42.58
C VAL A 101 -34.04 35.39 43.55
N PHE A 102 -32.85 35.92 43.27
CA PHE A 102 -31.68 35.82 44.14
C PHE A 102 -31.20 37.20 44.64
N ASP A 103 -32.11 38.02 45.16
CA ASP A 103 -31.71 39.13 46.04
C ASP A 103 -31.52 38.57 47.47
N THR A 104 -30.35 38.00 47.72
CA THR A 104 -29.88 37.77 49.10
C THR A 104 -28.89 38.87 49.48
N SER A 105 -29.35 40.11 49.43
CA SER A 105 -28.73 41.20 50.17
C SER A 105 -28.95 41.00 51.67
N THR A 106 -28.18 40.09 52.27
CA THR A 106 -27.84 40.15 53.71
C THR A 106 -26.32 40.25 53.83
N PRO A 107 -25.76 41.36 54.33
CA PRO A 107 -24.36 41.42 54.65
C PRO A 107 -24.13 40.56 55.89
N TRP A 108 -23.58 39.35 55.69
CA TRP A 108 -23.09 38.51 56.77
C TRP A 108 -22.00 39.28 57.52
N THR A 109 -22.35 39.79 58.70
CA THR A 109 -21.41 40.39 59.63
C THR A 109 -20.65 39.24 60.27
N GLY A 110 -19.45 38.96 59.78
CA GLY A 110 -18.57 37.99 60.40
C GLY A 110 -18.15 38.48 61.80
N PRO A 111 -18.31 37.68 62.87
CA PRO A 111 -17.55 37.90 64.07
C PRO A 111 -16.10 37.45 63.86
N ALA A 112 -15.20 38.28 64.40
CA ALA A 112 -13.77 38.21 64.31
C ALA A 112 -13.16 36.87 64.74
N ALA A 113 -11.96 36.64 64.21
CA ALA A 113 -11.20 35.42 64.20
C ALA A 113 -10.67 34.93 65.57
N ALA A 114 -10.64 33.59 65.68
CA ALA A 114 -9.61 32.72 66.28
C ALA A 114 -9.51 32.65 67.83
N PRO A 115 -8.92 31.58 68.43
CA PRO A 115 -8.03 30.56 67.83
C PRO A 115 -8.22 29.08 68.28
N ALA A 116 -7.42 28.20 67.67
CA ALA A 116 -6.95 26.87 68.15
C ALA A 116 -8.01 25.75 68.28
N ALA A 117 -7.74 24.45 68.12
CA ALA A 117 -6.68 23.62 67.56
C ALA A 117 -7.23 22.17 67.63
N GLU A 118 -6.65 21.28 66.83
CA GLU A 118 -6.61 19.82 67.02
C GLU A 118 -7.84 18.93 66.75
N ALA A 119 -7.46 17.68 66.41
CA ALA A 119 -8.21 16.43 66.30
C ALA A 119 -8.92 16.20 64.95
N GLU A 120 -8.29 15.51 64.00
CA GLU A 120 -8.03 14.06 63.96
C GLU A 120 -9.27 13.29 63.46
N VAL A 121 -9.04 12.59 62.35
CA VAL A 121 -10.02 11.86 61.55
C VAL A 121 -10.31 10.52 62.22
N PRO A 122 -11.58 10.13 62.47
CA PRO A 122 -11.92 8.74 62.64
C PRO A 122 -12.62 8.18 61.40
N ALA A 123 -12.26 6.93 61.13
CA ALA A 123 -12.84 6.04 60.15
C ALA A 123 -14.32 5.70 60.42
N VAL A 124 -14.96 5.14 59.39
CA VAL A 124 -15.80 3.92 59.37
C VAL A 124 -17.00 4.09 58.43
N GLU A 125 -17.19 3.04 57.62
CA GLU A 125 -18.21 2.75 56.60
C GLU A 125 -19.68 2.91 57.07
N PRO A 126 -20.69 2.75 56.17
CA PRO A 126 -21.23 1.40 56.03
C PRO A 126 -21.68 0.97 54.62
N SER A 127 -21.78 -0.36 54.58
CA SER A 127 -22.16 -1.31 53.54
C SER A 127 -23.67 -1.43 53.24
N ALA A 128 -23.96 -2.14 52.13
CA ALA A 128 -25.17 -2.95 51.81
C ALA A 128 -26.48 -2.20 51.49
N ASN A 129 -27.42 -2.63 50.62
CA ASN A 129 -27.74 -3.81 49.78
C ASN A 129 -29.01 -3.37 48.98
N GLY A 130 -29.48 -3.89 47.85
CA GLY A 130 -29.11 -4.98 46.96
C GLY A 130 -30.26 -5.28 45.96
N ARG A 131 -29.98 -6.22 45.02
CA ARG A 131 -30.90 -7.15 44.30
C ARG A 131 -31.73 -6.55 43.14
N ALA A 132 -31.93 -7.14 41.94
CA ALA A 132 -31.68 -8.43 41.26
C ALA A 132 -31.64 -8.12 39.71
N ARG A 133 -31.30 -8.97 38.71
CA ARG A 133 -31.41 -10.42 38.52
C ARG A 133 -30.81 -10.81 37.14
N GLU A 134 -30.13 -11.97 37.05
CA GLU A 134 -30.08 -12.98 35.95
C GLU A 134 -29.66 -12.56 34.51
N THR A 135 -28.89 -13.27 33.69
CA THR A 135 -28.59 -14.73 33.50
C THR A 135 -27.33 -14.86 32.62
N GLU A 136 -26.29 -15.59 33.06
CA GLU A 136 -25.89 -16.97 32.65
C GLU A 136 -24.99 -17.10 31.40
N THR A 137 -23.74 -17.49 31.69
CA THR A 137 -22.84 -18.32 30.87
C THR A 137 -22.93 -19.77 31.36
N PRO A 138 -22.65 -20.79 30.53
CA PRO A 138 -21.54 -21.71 30.87
C PRO A 138 -20.77 -22.16 29.61
N ALA A 139 -19.44 -22.23 29.59
CA ALA A 139 -18.51 -23.11 30.32
C ALA A 139 -18.42 -24.56 29.79
N SER A 140 -17.17 -24.93 29.54
CA SER A 140 -16.59 -26.13 28.94
C SER A 140 -16.81 -27.43 29.74
N MET A 141 -16.80 -28.58 29.07
CA MET A 141 -16.39 -29.86 29.67
C MET A 141 -15.64 -30.75 28.67
N SER A 142 -14.61 -31.40 29.19
CA SER A 142 -13.73 -32.41 28.58
C SER A 142 -14.09 -33.81 29.11
N THR A 143 -13.96 -34.86 28.29
CA THR A 143 -13.10 -36.07 28.53
C THR A 143 -13.45 -37.25 27.59
N GLY A 144 -12.41 -37.85 26.96
CA GLY A 144 -12.14 -39.31 27.06
C GLY A 144 -12.58 -40.33 26.00
N ARG A 145 -11.63 -40.71 25.10
CA ARG A 145 -11.20 -42.07 24.61
C ARG A 145 -12.24 -43.02 23.94
N THR A 146 -12.02 -43.69 22.80
CA THR A 146 -10.99 -44.69 22.38
C THR A 146 -11.31 -45.02 20.89
N GLY A 147 -10.43 -44.97 19.88
CA GLY A 147 -9.46 -45.99 19.44
C GLY A 147 -9.92 -46.73 18.14
N VAL A 148 -9.01 -46.83 17.15
CA VAL A 148 -8.76 -47.93 16.16
C VAL A 148 -8.32 -47.39 14.77
N LEU A 149 -7.09 -47.77 14.40
CA LEU A 149 -6.45 -47.73 13.06
C LEU A 149 -6.94 -48.90 12.17
N PRO A 150 -6.73 -48.86 10.84
CA PRO A 150 -5.60 -49.60 10.25
C PRO A 150 -4.84 -48.77 9.19
N ASP A 151 -3.50 -48.71 9.23
CA ASP A 151 -2.52 -49.57 8.54
C ASP A 151 -2.39 -49.32 7.01
N GLY A 152 -1.20 -48.87 6.59
CA GLY A 152 -0.80 -48.80 5.19
C GLY A 152 0.30 -47.80 4.82
N GLU A 153 1.52 -47.96 5.36
CA GLU A 153 2.78 -47.67 4.63
C GLU A 153 3.56 -49.01 4.60
N PRO A 154 4.48 -49.29 3.63
CA PRO A 154 5.33 -48.32 2.94
C PRO A 154 5.54 -48.60 1.42
N ASP A 155 6.09 -47.64 0.68
CA ASP A 155 7.27 -47.97 -0.14
C ASP A 155 8.21 -46.78 -0.27
N GLU A 156 9.48 -47.11 -0.11
CA GLU A 156 10.62 -46.25 0.06
C GLU A 156 11.40 -46.25 -1.27
N THR A 157 12.23 -45.23 -1.45
CA THR A 157 13.39 -45.16 -2.35
C THR A 157 13.24 -44.67 -3.80
N ASP A 158 14.22 -43.80 -4.11
CA ASP A 158 14.83 -43.54 -5.40
C ASP A 158 14.23 -42.48 -6.34
N GLN A 159 14.61 -41.22 -6.11
CA GLN A 159 15.59 -40.56 -7.00
C GLN A 159 15.96 -39.16 -6.49
N ARG A 160 16.98 -39.13 -5.64
CA ARG A 160 17.82 -37.94 -5.45
C ARG A 160 19.05 -38.12 -6.35
N LYS A 161 19.21 -37.19 -7.31
CA LYS A 161 20.35 -36.97 -8.24
C LYS A 161 20.29 -37.70 -9.59
N GLN A 162 19.78 -36.98 -10.57
CA GLN A 162 20.38 -36.73 -11.90
C GLN A 162 19.31 -35.94 -12.67
N SER A 163 19.41 -34.63 -12.87
CA SER A 163 20.39 -34.03 -13.76
C SER A 163 20.34 -32.51 -13.59
N SER A 164 21.49 -31.93 -13.22
CA SER A 164 21.82 -30.58 -13.66
C SER A 164 22.01 -30.62 -15.17
N GLU A 165 21.76 -29.48 -15.82
CA GLU A 165 22.00 -29.19 -17.24
C GLU A 165 20.88 -29.64 -18.18
N ALA A 166 19.90 -28.75 -18.38
CA ALA A 166 19.72 -28.09 -19.66
C ALA A 166 18.61 -27.02 -19.57
N LEU A 167 18.87 -25.88 -20.21
CA LEU A 167 17.95 -24.78 -20.54
C LEU A 167 17.77 -23.70 -19.45
N ASP A 168 18.91 -23.10 -19.13
CA ASP A 168 19.07 -21.64 -19.18
C ASP A 168 18.61 -21.14 -20.58
N SER A 169 17.31 -20.94 -20.73
CA SER A 169 16.78 -20.00 -21.72
C SER A 169 16.49 -18.72 -20.96
N GLY A 170 17.37 -17.73 -21.13
CA GLY A 170 17.26 -16.37 -20.61
C GLY A 170 16.02 -15.63 -21.13
N THR A 171 14.84 -16.09 -20.72
CA THR A 171 13.64 -15.27 -20.71
C THR A 171 13.76 -14.41 -19.47
N GLU A 172 14.31 -13.20 -19.65
CA GLU A 172 14.17 -12.13 -18.66
C GLU A 172 12.73 -12.18 -18.13
N PRO A 173 12.51 -12.37 -16.81
CA PRO A 173 11.16 -12.48 -16.29
C PRO A 173 10.39 -11.24 -16.71
N SER A 174 9.28 -11.46 -17.44
CA SER A 174 8.38 -10.39 -17.92
C SER A 174 8.30 -9.29 -16.86
N GLU A 175 8.46 -8.02 -17.26
CA GLU A 175 8.55 -6.90 -16.32
C GLU A 175 7.37 -6.86 -15.33
N GLU A 176 6.23 -7.45 -15.70
CA GLU A 176 5.07 -7.70 -14.83
C GLU A 176 5.35 -8.71 -13.71
N VAL A 177 5.93 -9.86 -14.03
CA VAL A 177 6.33 -10.89 -13.06
C VAL A 177 7.41 -10.33 -12.13
N SER A 178 8.34 -9.56 -12.70
CA SER A 178 9.38 -8.83 -11.95
C SER A 178 8.80 -7.77 -11.01
N HIS A 179 7.74 -7.08 -11.41
CA HIS A 179 7.05 -6.11 -10.57
C HIS A 179 6.24 -6.78 -9.45
N GLY A 180 5.49 -7.84 -9.76
CA GLY A 180 4.74 -8.61 -8.77
C GLY A 180 5.65 -9.17 -7.66
N ALA A 181 6.83 -9.67 -8.03
CA ALA A 181 7.84 -10.12 -7.06
C ALA A 181 8.36 -8.98 -6.16
N LEU A 182 8.47 -7.76 -6.68
CA LEU A 182 8.85 -6.57 -5.90
C LEU A 182 7.77 -6.16 -4.91
N LEU A 183 6.49 -6.18 -5.32
CA LEU A 183 5.37 -5.87 -4.43
C LEU A 183 5.26 -6.88 -3.29
N LEU A 184 5.41 -8.18 -3.59
CA LEU A 184 5.48 -9.24 -2.57
C LEU A 184 6.69 -9.07 -1.64
N GLY A 185 7.80 -8.56 -2.15
CA GLY A 185 8.98 -8.24 -1.33
C GLY A 185 8.79 -7.02 -0.43
N ALA A 186 7.97 -6.05 -0.85
CA ALA A 186 7.65 -4.85 -0.08
C ALA A 186 6.60 -5.09 1.01
N ALA A 187 5.68 -6.04 0.80
CA ALA A 187 4.60 -6.37 1.73
C ALA A 187 5.05 -6.69 3.17
N PRO A 188 6.12 -7.48 3.43
CA PRO A 188 6.58 -7.77 4.78
C PRO A 188 7.39 -6.64 5.45
N ILE A 189 7.67 -5.54 4.73
CA ILE A 189 8.50 -4.45 5.26
C ILE A 189 7.66 -3.58 6.20
N ALA A 190 8.00 -3.59 7.49
CA ALA A 190 7.33 -2.77 8.49
C ALA A 190 7.54 -1.28 8.24
N SER A 191 8.78 -0.86 7.99
CA SER A 191 9.14 0.51 7.68
C SER A 191 10.40 0.59 6.81
N ILE A 192 10.45 1.63 5.99
CA ILE A 192 11.58 1.98 5.13
C ILE A 192 11.86 3.48 5.27
N VAL A 193 13.13 3.84 5.22
CA VAL A 193 13.59 5.23 5.24
C VAL A 193 14.01 5.61 3.83
N LEU A 194 13.37 6.63 3.27
CA LEU A 194 13.78 7.26 2.01
C LEU A 194 14.57 8.53 2.33
N VAL A 195 15.76 8.67 1.78
CA VAL A 195 16.54 9.92 1.86
C VAL A 195 16.70 10.48 0.45
N CYS A 196 16.21 11.69 0.21
CA CYS A 196 16.28 12.33 -1.10
C CYS A 196 16.13 13.85 -1.02
N HIS A 197 16.46 14.57 -2.10
CA HIS A 197 16.18 16.00 -2.20
C HIS A 197 14.66 16.27 -2.09
N ARG A 198 14.28 17.40 -1.49
CA ARG A 198 12.87 17.76 -1.26
C ARG A 198 12.02 17.75 -2.52
N ASP A 199 12.56 18.21 -3.65
CA ASP A 199 11.85 18.19 -4.93
C ASP A 199 11.66 16.77 -5.49
N ALA A 200 12.62 15.87 -5.26
CA ALA A 200 12.49 14.47 -5.64
C ALA A 200 11.38 13.79 -4.83
N TRP A 201 11.30 14.09 -3.53
CA TRP A 201 10.18 13.65 -2.70
C TRP A 201 8.85 14.22 -3.19
N ASN A 202 8.76 15.52 -3.46
CA ASN A 202 7.52 16.15 -3.95
C ASN A 202 7.03 15.51 -5.25
N PHE A 203 7.95 15.16 -6.16
CA PHE A 203 7.62 14.43 -7.38
C PHE A 203 7.04 13.03 -7.09
N VAL A 204 7.72 12.25 -6.24
CA VAL A 204 7.27 10.90 -5.88
C VAL A 204 5.93 10.94 -5.14
N ALA A 205 5.77 11.86 -4.19
CA ALA A 205 4.52 12.06 -3.45
C ALA A 205 3.38 12.51 -4.36
N GLY A 206 3.65 13.41 -5.31
CA GLY A 206 2.68 13.86 -6.30
C GLY A 206 2.22 12.74 -7.25
N LEU A 207 3.12 11.83 -7.62
CA LEU A 207 2.76 10.62 -8.38
C LEU A 207 1.94 9.64 -7.53
N ALA A 208 2.30 9.46 -6.26
CA ALA A 208 1.70 8.45 -5.40
C ALA A 208 0.41 8.90 -4.70
N SER A 209 0.11 10.20 -4.65
CA SER A 209 -1.06 10.74 -3.92
C SER A 209 -2.40 10.20 -4.41
N GLY A 210 -2.48 9.67 -5.63
CA GLY A 210 -3.68 9.04 -6.19
C GLY A 210 -3.81 7.53 -5.90
N GLN A 211 -2.84 6.92 -5.23
CA GLN A 211 -2.81 5.47 -5.02
C GLN A 211 -3.48 5.07 -3.70
N GLU A 212 -4.34 4.04 -3.73
CA GLU A 212 -5.09 3.53 -2.57
C GLU A 212 -4.21 3.09 -1.39
N HIS A 213 -3.00 2.65 -1.69
CA HIS A 213 -2.07 2.13 -0.70
C HIS A 213 -1.07 3.18 -0.19
N PHE A 214 -1.05 4.39 -0.76
CA PHE A 214 -0.15 5.45 -0.33
C PHE A 214 -0.71 6.22 0.87
N ASN A 215 0.15 6.51 1.85
CA ASN A 215 -0.20 7.41 2.94
C ASN A 215 0.19 8.84 2.52
N PRO A 216 -0.75 9.78 2.36
CA PRO A 216 -0.45 11.15 1.93
C PRO A 216 0.28 11.98 2.99
N THR A 217 0.31 11.53 4.25
CA THR A 217 1.00 12.21 5.35
C THR A 217 2.06 11.30 5.98
N PRO A 218 3.16 10.99 5.29
CA PRO A 218 4.27 10.29 5.90
C PRO A 218 5.05 11.22 6.83
N GLU A 219 5.80 10.63 7.76
CA GLU A 219 6.70 11.37 8.64
C GLU A 219 7.90 11.83 7.82
N ILE A 220 8.07 13.16 7.72
CA ILE A 220 9.14 13.82 6.96
C ILE A 220 10.00 14.60 7.94
N THR A 221 11.28 14.27 8.00
CA THR A 221 12.29 14.98 8.77
C THR A 221 13.23 15.70 7.81
N ASP A 222 13.63 16.92 8.15
CA ASP A 222 14.68 17.64 7.43
C ASP A 222 16.04 16.98 7.74
N ASP A 223 16.79 16.60 6.70
CA ASP A 223 18.09 15.94 6.82
C ASP A 223 19.26 16.89 6.46
N GLY A 224 18.97 18.18 6.25
CA GLY A 224 19.94 19.19 5.85
C GLY A 224 20.22 19.21 4.34
N ASP A 225 20.89 20.26 3.86
CA ASP A 225 21.30 20.41 2.44
C ASP A 225 20.17 20.26 1.40
N GLY A 226 18.93 20.60 1.78
CA GLY A 226 17.75 20.44 0.92
C GLY A 226 17.24 19.01 0.82
N ARG A 227 17.78 18.09 1.63
CA ARG A 227 17.37 16.70 1.73
C ARG A 227 16.32 16.49 2.81
N VAL A 228 15.50 15.49 2.57
CA VAL A 228 14.43 15.06 3.45
C VAL A 228 14.56 13.56 3.69
N ARG A 229 14.33 13.17 4.93
CA ARG A 229 14.19 11.79 5.37
C ARG A 229 12.72 11.48 5.55
N ILE A 230 12.22 10.49 4.82
CA ILE A 230 10.82 10.10 4.85
C ILE A 230 10.69 8.67 5.35
N ILE A 231 9.87 8.45 6.36
CA ILE A 231 9.54 7.11 6.85
C ILE A 231 8.27 6.65 6.14
N LEU A 232 8.39 5.58 5.35
CA LEU A 232 7.26 4.95 4.66
C LEU A 232 6.97 3.59 5.27
N SER A 233 5.68 3.25 5.35
CA SER A 233 5.23 1.88 5.63
C SER A 233 5.39 1.01 4.38
N GLY A 234 5.45 -0.32 4.54
CA GLY A 234 5.42 -1.25 3.41
C GLY A 234 4.21 -1.05 2.49
N ARG A 235 3.04 -0.72 3.05
CA ARG A 235 1.82 -0.38 2.28
C ARG A 235 2.03 0.89 1.44
N SER A 236 2.60 1.94 2.02
CA SER A 236 2.91 3.17 1.29
C SER A 236 3.98 2.97 0.22
N LEU A 237 4.97 2.13 0.49
CA LEU A 237 5.98 1.73 -0.48
C LEU A 237 5.36 0.99 -1.68
N ILE A 238 4.39 0.09 -1.44
CA ILE A 238 3.62 -0.57 -2.51
C ILE A 238 2.93 0.49 -3.39
N GLY A 239 2.26 1.48 -2.77
CA GLY A 239 1.63 2.58 -3.50
C GLY A 239 2.62 3.36 -4.37
N VAL A 240 3.80 3.68 -3.83
CA VAL A 240 4.87 4.36 -4.57
C VAL A 240 5.38 3.51 -5.75
N LEU A 241 5.62 2.21 -5.55
CA LEU A 241 6.09 1.31 -6.60
C LEU A 241 5.07 1.17 -7.74
N ILE A 242 3.78 1.12 -7.42
CA ILE A 242 2.69 1.08 -8.42
C ILE A 242 2.66 2.40 -9.20
N ALA A 243 2.65 3.55 -8.51
CA ALA A 243 2.64 4.86 -9.17
C ALA A 243 3.83 5.08 -10.11
N LEU A 244 5.03 4.71 -9.65
CA LEU A 244 6.23 4.83 -10.46
C LEU A 244 6.18 3.89 -11.68
N ARG A 245 5.66 2.67 -11.53
CA ARG A 245 5.48 1.76 -12.68
C ARG A 245 4.47 2.31 -13.67
N GLU A 246 3.33 2.81 -13.22
CA GLU A 246 2.33 3.42 -14.10
C GLU A 246 2.91 4.61 -14.87
N ALA A 247 3.68 5.48 -14.21
CA ALA A 247 4.34 6.60 -14.87
C ALA A 247 5.35 6.13 -15.93
N ARG A 248 6.01 4.98 -15.72
CA ARG A 248 6.91 4.36 -16.71
C ARG A 248 6.18 3.74 -17.90
N VAL A 249 5.00 3.15 -17.67
CA VAL A 249 4.20 2.49 -18.71
C VAL A 249 3.43 3.51 -19.54
N LYS A 250 2.90 4.56 -18.90
CA LYS A 250 2.11 5.62 -19.55
C LYS A 250 2.98 6.70 -20.19
N GLY A 251 4.19 6.91 -19.67
CA GLY A 251 5.08 7.98 -20.10
C GLY A 251 5.77 7.71 -21.44
N SER A 252 5.98 8.75 -22.23
CA SER A 252 6.89 8.70 -23.39
C SER A 252 8.33 8.65 -22.91
N VAL A 253 9.20 7.91 -23.61
CA VAL A 253 10.65 7.80 -23.29
C VAL A 253 11.35 9.17 -23.26
N PHE A 254 10.77 10.19 -23.92
CA PHE A 254 11.28 11.56 -23.96
C PHE A 254 10.65 12.50 -22.91
N ASP A 255 9.75 11.99 -22.05
CA ASP A 255 9.16 12.75 -20.95
C ASP A 255 10.09 12.73 -19.72
N GLY A 256 10.34 13.89 -19.13
CA GLY A 256 11.12 14.02 -17.89
C GLY A 256 10.52 13.21 -16.75
N SER A 257 9.19 13.11 -16.70
CA SER A 257 8.48 12.32 -15.69
C SER A 257 8.76 10.82 -15.85
N TRP A 258 8.80 10.33 -17.08
CA TRP A 258 9.18 8.95 -17.38
C TRP A 258 10.62 8.65 -16.95
N ALA A 259 11.55 9.57 -17.24
CA ALA A 259 12.96 9.40 -16.90
C ALA A 259 13.18 9.34 -15.39
N MET A 260 12.57 10.27 -14.63
CA MET A 260 12.63 10.29 -13.16
C MET A 260 11.96 9.07 -12.56
N ALA A 261 10.75 8.72 -13.03
CA ALA A 261 10.05 7.52 -12.55
C ALA A 261 10.85 6.24 -12.81
N SER A 262 11.51 6.14 -13.97
CA SER A 262 12.38 5.03 -14.34
C SER A 262 13.64 4.93 -13.47
N ALA A 263 14.24 6.07 -13.10
CA ALA A 263 15.40 6.09 -12.22
C ALA A 263 15.03 5.66 -10.79
N PHE A 264 13.99 6.27 -10.22
CA PHE A 264 13.54 5.99 -8.85
C PHE A 264 13.03 4.56 -8.69
N TYR A 265 12.23 4.07 -9.65
CA TYR A 265 11.73 2.71 -9.64
C TYR A 265 12.87 1.68 -9.66
N ARG A 266 13.84 1.85 -10.57
CA ARG A 266 14.99 0.92 -10.66
C ARG A 266 15.80 0.92 -9.38
N ARG A 267 16.08 2.11 -8.84
CA ARG A 267 16.84 2.21 -7.60
C ARG A 267 16.14 1.53 -6.42
N MET A 268 14.84 1.79 -6.24
CA MET A 268 14.07 1.13 -5.19
C MET A 268 14.03 -0.39 -5.37
N ALA A 269 13.86 -0.86 -6.61
CA ALA A 269 13.82 -2.26 -6.93
C ALA A 269 15.16 -2.98 -6.65
N GLU A 270 16.29 -2.33 -6.92
CA GLU A 270 17.62 -2.85 -6.58
C GLU A 270 17.82 -2.96 -5.08
N ASP A 271 17.50 -1.90 -4.33
CA ASP A 271 17.75 -1.84 -2.89
C ASP A 271 16.84 -2.83 -2.13
N LEU A 272 15.59 -3.01 -2.57
CA LEU A 272 14.68 -4.04 -2.04
C LEU A 272 15.18 -5.47 -2.29
N ARG A 273 15.78 -5.72 -3.47
CA ARG A 273 16.35 -7.04 -3.79
C ARG A 273 17.60 -7.35 -2.95
N LYS A 274 18.41 -6.34 -2.64
CA LYS A 274 19.62 -6.49 -1.82
C LYS A 274 19.32 -6.75 -0.34
N THR A 275 18.27 -6.11 0.19
CA THR A 275 18.01 -6.06 1.63
C THR A 275 17.12 -7.15 2.18
N ARG A 276 16.46 -7.92 1.30
CA ARG A 276 15.79 -9.20 1.65
C ARG A 276 16.69 -10.20 2.41
N ARG A 277 18.01 -9.97 2.48
CA ARG A 277 18.99 -10.85 3.16
C ARG A 277 19.44 -10.42 4.56
N ALA A 278 19.07 -9.23 5.06
CA ALA A 278 19.68 -8.67 6.28
C ALA A 278 18.63 -8.06 7.24
N GLY A 279 17.89 -8.90 7.96
CA GLY A 279 16.79 -8.47 8.85
C GLY A 279 17.19 -7.77 10.16
N LYS A 280 18.07 -6.75 10.14
CA LYS A 280 18.52 -6.06 11.37
C LYS A 280 18.33 -4.54 11.43
N ALA A 281 18.00 -3.87 10.32
CA ALA A 281 17.75 -2.43 10.32
C ALA A 281 16.63 -2.07 9.33
N PRO A 282 15.85 -1.00 9.57
CA PRO A 282 14.92 -0.50 8.57
C PRO A 282 15.70 -0.18 7.29
N LEU A 283 15.19 -0.67 6.16
CA LEU A 283 15.80 -0.46 4.86
C LEU A 283 15.94 1.04 4.62
N THR A 284 17.14 1.52 4.31
CA THR A 284 17.36 2.91 3.92
C THR A 284 17.67 2.98 2.43
N ILE A 285 16.81 3.66 1.68
CA ILE A 285 16.98 3.92 0.24
C ILE A 285 17.38 5.38 0.09
N VAL A 286 18.57 5.61 -0.43
CA VAL A 286 19.09 6.94 -0.72
C VAL A 286 18.97 7.21 -2.22
N PHE A 287 18.21 8.24 -2.59
CA PHE A 287 18.25 8.79 -3.94
C PHE A 287 19.37 9.82 -4.01
N ASN A 288 20.51 9.36 -4.52
CA ASN A 288 21.72 10.16 -4.61
C ASN A 288 21.56 11.27 -5.66
N ASP A 289 21.73 12.52 -5.24
CA ASP A 289 21.77 13.74 -6.06
C ASP A 289 23.21 14.16 -6.42
N GLY A 290 24.21 13.33 -6.08
CA GLY A 290 25.63 13.58 -6.33
C GLY A 290 26.39 14.10 -5.11
N VAL A 291 25.74 14.29 -3.96
CA VAL A 291 26.44 14.59 -2.70
C VAL A 291 26.77 13.28 -1.99
N THR A 292 28.06 12.96 -1.91
CA THR A 292 28.58 11.85 -1.11
C THR A 292 28.33 12.15 0.37
N ASP A 293 27.56 11.31 1.05
CA ASP A 293 27.54 11.32 2.50
C ASP A 293 28.97 11.03 2.98
N ASN A 294 29.62 12.02 3.57
CA ASN A 294 30.67 11.76 4.54
C ASN A 294 29.98 11.10 5.74
N TYR A 295 29.75 9.79 5.65
CA TYR A 295 29.55 8.98 6.84
C TYR A 295 30.87 9.05 7.61
N ASP A 296 30.87 9.92 8.62
CA ASP A 296 31.87 10.03 9.67
C ASP A 296 31.90 8.69 10.44
N ASP A 297 32.69 7.76 9.93
CA ASP A 297 33.13 6.55 10.63
C ASP A 297 34.17 6.98 11.67
N GLY A 298 33.71 7.54 12.79
CA GLY A 298 34.63 8.27 13.67
C GLY A 298 34.14 8.67 15.06
N ALA A 299 33.08 8.07 15.61
CA ALA A 299 32.72 8.31 17.01
C ALA A 299 32.49 6.99 17.77
N SER A 300 33.60 6.36 18.17
CA SER A 300 33.60 5.51 19.38
C SER A 300 33.73 6.40 20.61
N PRO A 301 32.85 6.27 21.61
CA PRO A 301 33.07 6.83 22.94
C PRO A 301 33.53 5.71 23.89
N GLU A 302 34.84 5.54 24.09
CA GLU A 302 35.41 4.85 25.27
C GLU A 302 36.74 5.55 25.61
N ALA A 303 36.81 6.32 26.70
CA ALA A 303 37.07 5.86 28.07
C ALA A 303 38.48 5.25 28.22
N GLY A 304 39.38 6.01 28.84
CA GLY A 304 40.77 5.64 29.17
C GLY A 304 41.60 6.85 29.53
#